data_AF-A0A7Y5HCU0-F1
#
_entry.id   AF-A0A7Y5HCU0-F1
#
_cell.length_a   1.000
_cell.length_b   1.000
_cell.length_c   1.000
_cell.angle_alpha   90.00
_cell.angle_beta   90.00
_cell.angle_gamma   90.00
#
_symmetry.space_group_name_H-M   'P 1'
#
loop_
_entity.id
_entity.type
_entity.pdbx_description
1 polymer ?
#
loop_
_entity_poly.entity_id
_entity_poly.type
_entity_poly.pdbx_seq_one_letter_code
_entity_poly.pdbx_strand_id
1 'polypeptide(L)'
;MNLPNQLTVLRILLTPAFAAVFFIDSVWGKLGALAISLACELTDLLDGILARRMNLITDFGKLVDPLADSMSRFTFALCLVMAGWGDLWMILVLFYRDSLVASLRVFSAAHSIVMAARSSGKVKAIFQFIVINLVLIFVVTEAWIVRRGAPIDLGGLVVNSELLHRSGWWAMVIMAAVTGLSGVDYIIGARQVLRKLRL
;
A
#
# COMPACT_ATOMS: atom_id res chain seq x y z
N MET A 1 17.56 20.20 -0.14
CA MET A 1 16.62 19.09 -0.44
C MET A 1 15.67 19.57 -1.52
N ASN A 2 15.40 18.75 -2.53
CA ASN A 2 14.47 19.11 -3.62
C ASN A 2 13.02 18.83 -3.20
N LEU A 3 12.06 19.46 -3.87
CA LEU A 3 10.63 19.30 -3.58
C LEU A 3 10.17 17.82 -3.54
N PRO A 4 10.59 16.92 -4.46
CA PRO A 4 10.22 15.51 -4.39
C PRO A 4 10.65 14.84 -3.07
N ASN A 5 11.90 15.07 -2.63
CA ASN A 5 12.41 14.48 -1.39
C ASN A 5 11.67 15.01 -0.14
N GLN A 6 11.19 16.25 -0.17
CA GLN A 6 10.37 16.80 0.93
C GLN A 6 9.01 16.11 1.01
N LEU A 7 8.40 15.79 -0.15
CA LEU A 7 7.15 15.03 -0.20
C LEU A 7 7.33 13.60 0.33
N THR A 8 8.44 12.94 -0.01
CA THR A 8 8.75 11.60 0.52
C THR A 8 8.90 11.62 2.04
N VAL A 9 9.65 12.59 2.58
CA VAL A 9 9.83 12.73 4.04
C VAL A 9 8.50 13.06 4.73
N LEU A 10 7.68 13.92 4.12
CA LEU A 10 6.35 14.21 4.61
C LEU A 10 5.51 12.92 4.71
N ARG A 11 5.56 12.04 3.71
CA ARG A 11 4.83 10.76 3.74
C ARG A 11 5.27 9.86 4.88
N ILE A 12 6.58 9.77 5.12
CA ILE A 12 7.13 9.03 6.27
C ILE A 12 6.56 9.56 7.58
N LEU A 13 6.43 10.89 7.72
CA LEU A 13 5.85 11.53 8.90
C LEU A 13 4.31 11.38 8.98
N LEU A 14 3.62 11.37 7.84
CA LEU A 14 2.16 11.18 7.77
C LEU A 14 1.75 9.74 8.10
N THR A 15 2.62 8.76 7.86
CA THR A 15 2.35 7.33 8.12
C THR A 15 2.02 7.03 9.59
N PRO A 16 2.80 7.47 10.61
CA PRO A 16 2.40 7.31 12.01
C PRO A 16 1.20 8.18 12.39
N ALA A 17 1.02 9.35 11.77
CA ALA A 17 -0.16 10.18 11.99
C ALA A 17 -1.45 9.48 11.51
N PHE A 18 -1.40 8.77 10.38
CA PHE A 18 -2.48 7.90 9.92
C PHE A 18 -2.85 6.88 10.99
N ALA A 19 -1.87 6.14 11.53
CA ALA A 19 -2.12 5.11 12.53
C ALA A 19 -2.78 5.71 13.79
N ALA A 20 -2.27 6.85 14.27
CA ALA A 20 -2.83 7.55 15.44
C ALA A 20 -4.29 7.98 15.20
N VAL A 21 -4.59 8.55 14.03
CA VAL A 21 -5.93 9.04 13.69
C VAL A 21 -6.90 7.89 13.39
N PHE A 22 -6.42 6.80 12.81
CA PHE A 22 -7.23 5.63 12.47
C PHE A 22 -7.86 4.96 13.69
N PHE A 23 -7.16 4.90 14.82
CA PHE A 23 -7.68 4.28 16.05
C PHE A 23 -8.53 5.22 16.91
N ILE A 24 -8.82 6.43 16.45
CA ILE A 24 -9.80 7.29 17.12
C ILE A 24 -11.20 6.73 16.82
N ASP A 25 -11.95 6.39 17.88
CA ASP A 25 -13.33 5.88 17.82
C ASP A 25 -14.34 7.00 17.47
N SER A 26 -14.16 7.59 16.29
CA SER A 26 -15.00 8.63 15.76
C SER A 26 -15.05 8.55 14.24
N VAL A 27 -16.21 8.84 13.66
CA VAL A 27 -16.39 9.01 12.22
C VAL A 27 -15.35 9.97 11.64
N TRP A 28 -15.06 11.06 12.38
CA TRP A 28 -14.06 12.05 11.97
C TRP A 28 -12.62 11.49 12.00
N GLY A 29 -12.33 10.58 12.93
CA GLY A 29 -11.07 9.85 12.95
C GLY A 29 -10.90 8.98 11.71
N LYS A 30 -11.92 8.17 11.39
CA LYS A 30 -11.89 7.32 10.18
C LYS A 30 -11.81 8.15 8.88
N LEU A 31 -12.53 9.27 8.81
CA LEU A 31 -12.42 10.22 7.68
C LEU A 31 -11.02 10.84 7.57
N GLY A 32 -10.43 11.21 8.71
CA GLY A 32 -9.05 11.71 8.75
C GLY A 32 -8.04 10.68 8.25
N ALA A 33 -8.20 9.41 8.65
CA ALA A 33 -7.36 8.32 8.15
C ALA A 33 -7.49 8.13 6.63
N LEU A 34 -8.73 8.14 6.11
CA LEU A 34 -8.98 8.08 4.66
C LEU A 34 -8.31 9.26 3.93
N ALA A 35 -8.43 10.48 4.45
CA ALA A 35 -7.81 11.67 3.86
C ALA A 35 -6.28 11.59 3.86
N ILE A 36 -5.67 11.11 4.95
CA ILE A 36 -4.21 10.95 5.04
C ILE A 36 -3.72 9.86 4.07
N SER A 37 -4.43 8.74 3.97
CA SER A 37 -4.12 7.67 3.01
C SER A 37 -4.11 8.20 1.58
N LEU A 38 -5.19 8.89 1.17
CA LEU A 38 -5.27 9.52 -0.15
C LEU A 38 -4.15 10.55 -0.38
N ALA A 39 -3.86 11.40 0.60
CA ALA A 39 -2.78 12.37 0.50
C ALA A 39 -1.40 11.68 0.33
N CYS A 40 -1.14 10.60 1.06
CA CYS A 40 0.10 9.83 0.94
C CYS A 40 0.28 9.23 -0.46
N GLU A 41 -0.77 8.67 -1.03
CA GLU A 41 -0.69 8.00 -2.34
C GLU A 41 -0.72 8.99 -3.52
N LEU A 42 -1.47 10.08 -3.41
CA LEU A 42 -1.43 11.15 -4.39
C LEU A 42 -0.07 11.85 -4.42
N THR A 43 0.56 12.06 -3.25
CA THR A 43 1.90 12.67 -3.20
C THR A 43 2.97 11.77 -3.84
N ASP A 44 2.83 10.45 -3.80
CA ASP A 44 3.73 9.47 -4.48
C ASP A 44 3.60 9.50 -6.00
N LEU A 45 2.39 9.76 -6.51
CA LEU A 45 2.21 9.96 -7.93
C LEU A 45 2.82 11.31 -8.36
N LEU A 46 2.63 12.34 -7.54
CA LEU A 46 3.10 13.69 -7.83
C LEU A 46 4.63 13.79 -7.77
N ASP A 47 5.29 13.29 -6.73
CA ASP A 47 6.76 13.35 -6.61
C ASP A 47 7.46 12.61 -7.76
N GLY A 48 6.93 11.45 -8.18
CA GLY A 48 7.45 10.66 -9.28
C GLY A 48 7.21 11.31 -10.65
N ILE A 49 6.15 12.10 -10.83
CA ILE A 49 5.93 12.90 -12.03
C ILE A 49 6.87 14.11 -12.03
N LEU A 50 6.99 14.79 -10.89
CA LEU A 50 7.77 16.02 -10.77
C LEU A 50 9.27 15.76 -10.91
N ALA A 51 9.79 14.70 -10.29
CA ALA A 51 11.18 14.29 -10.40
C ALA A 51 11.57 14.00 -11.87
N ARG A 52 10.68 13.36 -12.64
CA ARG A 52 10.89 13.07 -14.06
C ARG A 52 10.78 14.30 -14.95
N ARG A 53 9.81 15.18 -14.70
CA ARG A 53 9.61 16.41 -15.50
C ARG A 53 10.69 17.46 -15.26
N MET A 54 11.19 17.56 -14.03
CA MET A 54 12.16 18.58 -13.62
C MET A 54 13.61 18.08 -13.64
N ASN A 55 13.88 16.83 -14.05
CA ASN A 55 15.19 16.18 -13.95
C ASN A 55 15.83 16.25 -12.55
N LEU A 56 15.00 16.30 -11.49
CA LEU A 56 15.43 16.43 -10.10
C LEU A 56 15.64 15.05 -9.44
N ILE A 57 16.18 14.10 -10.19
CA ILE A 57 16.42 12.74 -9.70
C ILE A 57 17.67 12.76 -8.81
N THR A 58 17.50 12.47 -7.53
CA THR A 58 18.61 12.42 -6.56
C THR A 58 18.83 10.98 -6.07
N ASP A 59 20.07 10.62 -5.73
CA ASP A 59 20.38 9.28 -5.21
C ASP A 59 19.75 9.03 -3.83
N PHE A 60 19.56 10.09 -3.04
CA PHE A 60 18.79 10.05 -1.81
C PHE A 60 17.32 9.67 -2.08
N GLY A 61 16.66 10.34 -3.03
CA GLY A 61 15.26 10.03 -3.40
C GLY A 61 15.11 8.59 -3.87
N LYS A 62 16.00 8.10 -4.74
CA LYS A 62 15.99 6.71 -5.22
C LYS A 62 16.03 5.66 -4.10
N LEU A 63 16.68 5.97 -2.98
CA LEU A 63 16.76 5.08 -1.82
C LEU A 63 15.56 5.23 -0.88
N VAL A 64 15.11 6.47 -0.64
CA VAL A 64 14.08 6.76 0.36
C VAL A 64 12.67 6.55 -0.19
N ASP A 65 12.41 6.81 -1.47
CA ASP A 65 11.08 6.66 -2.07
C ASP A 65 10.55 5.21 -1.96
N PRO A 66 11.32 4.16 -2.31
CA PRO A 66 10.85 2.78 -2.16
C PRO A 66 10.62 2.36 -0.70
N LEU A 67 11.38 2.96 0.22
CA LEU A 67 11.26 2.71 1.66
C LEU A 67 9.99 3.36 2.20
N ALA A 68 9.75 4.63 1.88
CA ALA A 68 8.54 5.35 2.26
C ALA A 68 7.27 4.69 1.69
N ASP A 69 7.31 4.25 0.43
CA ASP A 69 6.21 3.55 -0.24
C ASP A 69 5.85 2.22 0.44
N SER A 70 6.86 1.43 0.79
CA SER A 70 6.64 0.14 1.46
C SER A 70 6.14 0.33 2.89
N MET A 71 6.66 1.34 3.61
CA MET A 71 6.26 1.65 4.98
C MET A 71 4.80 2.13 5.07
N SER A 72 4.38 3.04 4.18
CA SER A 72 3.02 3.59 4.20
C SER A 72 1.98 2.50 3.95
N ARG A 73 2.10 1.75 2.84
CA ARG A 73 1.16 0.68 2.49
C ARG A 73 1.13 -0.44 3.52
N PHE A 74 2.29 -0.80 4.07
CA PHE A 74 2.35 -1.78 5.17
C PHE A 74 1.60 -1.28 6.41
N THR A 75 1.82 -0.03 6.81
CA THR A 75 1.14 0.57 7.98
C THR A 75 -0.37 0.63 7.78
N PHE A 76 -0.83 1.03 6.59
CA PHE A 76 -2.27 1.09 6.28
C PHE A 76 -2.91 -0.29 6.36
N ALA A 77 -2.32 -1.29 5.70
CA ALA A 77 -2.78 -2.66 5.75
C ALA A 77 -2.75 -3.23 7.18
N LEU A 78 -1.72 -2.91 7.97
CA LEU A 78 -1.59 -3.32 9.37
C LEU A 78 -2.72 -2.77 10.24
N CYS A 79 -3.02 -1.48 10.13
CA CYS A 79 -4.13 -0.88 10.86
C CYS A 79 -5.47 -1.52 10.51
N LEU A 80 -5.70 -1.83 9.22
CA LEU A 80 -6.92 -2.50 8.76
C LEU A 80 -7.07 -3.91 9.35
N VAL A 81 -6.01 -4.73 9.33
CA VAL A 81 -6.03 -6.08 9.94
C VAL A 81 -6.21 -6.01 11.45
N MET A 82 -5.57 -5.06 12.13
CA MET A 82 -5.77 -4.86 13.58
C MET A 82 -7.22 -4.47 13.91
N ALA A 83 -7.91 -3.78 13.00
CA ALA A 83 -9.33 -3.48 13.12
C ALA A 83 -10.25 -4.62 12.61
N GLY A 84 -9.70 -5.80 12.30
CA GLY A 84 -10.44 -6.99 11.90
C GLY A 84 -10.75 -7.10 10.41
N TRP A 85 -10.34 -6.15 9.57
CA TRP A 85 -10.70 -6.12 8.14
C TRP A 85 -9.94 -7.14 7.27
N GLY A 86 -9.03 -7.89 7.87
CA GLY A 86 -8.24 -8.92 7.21
C GLY A 86 -7.47 -9.74 8.23
N ASP A 87 -6.74 -10.73 7.75
CA ASP A 87 -5.95 -11.64 8.60
C ASP A 87 -4.46 -11.33 8.53
N LEU A 88 -3.72 -11.75 9.55
CA LEU A 88 -2.27 -11.56 9.65
C LEU A 88 -1.50 -12.11 8.43
N TRP A 89 -1.94 -13.24 7.87
CA TRP A 89 -1.27 -13.86 6.72
C TRP A 89 -1.23 -12.94 5.49
N MET A 90 -2.23 -12.06 5.32
CA MET A 90 -2.30 -11.12 4.21
C MET A 90 -1.15 -10.10 4.29
N ILE A 91 -0.91 -9.56 5.48
CA ILE A 91 0.19 -8.63 5.74
C ILE A 91 1.54 -9.31 5.57
N LEU A 92 1.68 -10.55 6.03
CA LEU A 92 2.91 -11.31 5.84
C LEU A 92 3.23 -11.47 4.35
N VAL A 93 2.23 -11.75 3.52
CA VAL A 93 2.43 -11.82 2.05
C VAL A 93 2.93 -10.49 1.49
N LEU A 94 2.34 -9.36 1.91
CA LEU A 94 2.78 -8.02 1.49
C LEU A 94 4.24 -7.76 1.90
N PHE A 95 4.55 -7.99 3.17
CA PHE A 95 5.87 -7.75 3.76
C PHE A 95 6.96 -8.61 3.13
N TYR A 96 6.74 -9.93 3.08
CA TYR A 96 7.73 -10.85 2.51
C TYR A 96 7.95 -10.56 1.04
N ARG A 97 6.88 -10.31 0.27
CA ARG A 97 7.01 -9.99 -1.14
C ARG A 97 7.84 -8.72 -1.37
N ASP A 98 7.55 -7.64 -0.65
CA ASP A 98 8.28 -6.37 -0.85
C ASP A 98 9.73 -6.46 -0.38
N SER A 99 9.98 -7.15 0.73
CA SER A 99 11.33 -7.44 1.23
C SER A 99 12.13 -8.32 0.28
N LEU A 100 11.51 -9.36 -0.30
CA LEU A 100 12.13 -10.25 -1.29
C LEU A 100 12.52 -9.50 -2.56
N VAL A 101 11.61 -8.70 -3.11
CA VAL A 101 11.90 -7.92 -4.33
C VAL A 101 12.98 -6.88 -4.08
N ALA A 102 12.96 -6.19 -2.94
CA ALA A 102 14.01 -5.24 -2.57
C ALA A 102 15.38 -5.93 -2.45
N SER A 103 15.43 -7.07 -1.74
CA SER A 103 16.66 -7.86 -1.57
C SER A 103 17.21 -8.37 -2.90
N LEU A 104 16.35 -8.89 -3.78
CA LEU A 104 16.74 -9.35 -5.12
C LEU A 104 17.36 -8.22 -5.96
N ARG A 105 16.81 -7.00 -5.89
CA ARG A 105 17.37 -5.84 -6.61
C ARG A 105 18.75 -5.46 -6.08
N VAL A 106 18.91 -5.38 -4.76
CA VAL A 106 20.20 -5.07 -4.12
C VAL A 106 21.25 -6.13 -4.49
N PHE A 107 20.89 -7.41 -4.41
CA PHE A 107 21.79 -8.50 -4.73
C PHE A 107 22.18 -8.55 -6.22
N SER A 108 21.23 -8.26 -7.11
CA SER A 108 21.50 -8.19 -8.55
C SER A 108 22.41 -7.01 -8.88
N ALA A 109 22.19 -5.85 -8.25
CA ALA A 109 23.04 -4.67 -8.42
C ALA A 109 24.49 -4.92 -7.96
N ALA A 110 24.69 -5.68 -6.87
CA ALA A 110 26.02 -6.09 -6.40
C ALA A 110 26.79 -6.96 -7.42
N HIS A 111 26.08 -7.67 -8.31
CA HIS A 111 26.66 -8.50 -9.37
C HIS A 111 26.61 -7.83 -10.75
N SER A 112 26.42 -6.50 -10.81
CA SER A 112 26.31 -5.72 -12.05
C SER A 112 25.18 -6.16 -12.99
N ILE A 113 24.16 -6.84 -12.46
CA ILE A 113 22.97 -7.24 -13.21
C ILE A 113 21.82 -6.31 -12.83
N VAL A 114 21.43 -5.44 -13.77
CA VAL A 114 20.32 -4.52 -13.54
C VAL A 114 18.99 -5.26 -13.73
N MET A 115 18.27 -5.53 -12.64
CA MET A 115 16.90 -6.02 -12.71
C MET A 115 15.98 -4.90 -13.18
N ALA A 116 15.51 -4.99 -14.43
CA ALA A 116 14.50 -4.07 -14.96
C ALA A 116 13.19 -4.13 -14.15
N ALA A 117 12.55 -2.98 -13.99
CA ALA A 117 11.24 -2.88 -13.35
C ALA A 117 10.17 -3.60 -14.18
N ARG A 118 9.47 -4.57 -13.59
CA ARG A 118 8.35 -5.28 -14.24
C ARG A 118 7.03 -4.55 -14.10
N SER A 119 6.17 -4.71 -15.11
CA SER A 119 4.78 -4.24 -15.11
C SER A 119 3.97 -4.78 -13.93
N SER A 120 4.22 -6.02 -13.50
CA SER A 120 3.56 -6.62 -12.32
C SER A 120 3.75 -5.80 -11.04
N GLY A 121 4.90 -5.13 -10.90
CA GLY A 121 5.18 -4.23 -9.77
C GLY A 121 4.38 -2.93 -9.79
N LYS A 122 3.94 -2.46 -10.97
CA LYS A 122 3.06 -1.29 -11.11
C LYS A 122 1.60 -1.68 -10.86
N VAL A 123 1.18 -2.82 -11.42
CA VAL A 123 -0.17 -3.35 -11.23
C VAL A 123 -0.43 -3.59 -9.74
N LYS A 124 0.49 -4.23 -9.02
CA LYS A 124 0.31 -4.46 -7.57
C LYS A 124 0.16 -3.17 -6.77
N ALA A 125 0.91 -2.11 -7.11
CA ALA A 125 0.83 -0.83 -6.42
C ALA A 125 -0.54 -0.16 -6.62
N ILE A 126 -1.05 -0.16 -7.86
CA ILE A 126 -2.38 0.37 -8.18
C ILE A 126 -3.47 -0.44 -7.46
N PHE A 127 -3.34 -1.76 -7.43
CA PHE A 127 -4.29 -2.62 -6.71
C PHE A 127 -4.28 -2.37 -5.20
N GLN A 128 -3.10 -2.23 -4.60
CA GLN A 128 -2.98 -1.91 -3.18
C GLN A 128 -3.61 -0.55 -2.86
N PHE A 129 -3.35 0.48 -3.67
CA PHE A 129 -4.02 1.79 -3.56
C PHE A 129 -5.54 1.66 -3.55
N ILE A 130 -6.09 1.00 -4.58
CA ILE A 130 -7.55 0.89 -4.76
C ILE A 130 -8.16 0.13 -3.58
N VAL A 131 -7.59 -1.02 -3.21
CA VAL A 131 -8.15 -1.87 -2.16
C VAL A 131 -8.05 -1.20 -0.78
N ILE A 132 -6.91 -0.63 -0.42
CA ILE A 132 -6.74 0.03 0.88
C ILE A 132 -7.74 1.18 1.03
N ASN A 133 -7.87 2.04 0.02
CA ASN A 133 -8.79 3.17 0.09
C ASN A 133 -10.26 2.73 0.01
N LEU A 134 -10.58 1.66 -0.73
CA LEU A 134 -11.92 1.06 -0.73
C LEU A 134 -12.30 0.52 0.65
N VAL A 135 -11.40 -0.24 1.29
CA VAL A 135 -11.63 -0.77 2.64
C VAL A 135 -11.74 0.37 3.65
N LEU A 136 -10.94 1.43 3.53
CA LEU A 136 -11.08 2.62 4.38
C LEU A 136 -12.44 3.33 4.20
N ILE A 137 -12.99 3.36 2.98
CA ILE A 137 -14.35 3.84 2.76
C ILE A 137 -15.36 2.96 3.52
N PHE A 138 -15.20 1.63 3.47
CA PHE A 138 -16.07 0.72 4.23
C PHE A 138 -15.96 0.94 5.74
N VAL A 139 -14.75 1.17 6.27
CA VAL A 139 -14.51 1.54 7.67
C VAL A 139 -15.27 2.81 8.05
N VAL A 140 -15.22 3.84 7.19
CA VAL A 140 -15.96 5.08 7.40
C VAL A 140 -17.46 4.83 7.37
N THR A 141 -17.95 4.06 6.40
CA THR A 141 -19.38 3.73 6.26
C THR A 141 -19.88 2.95 7.48
N GLU A 142 -19.12 1.98 7.98
CA GLU A 142 -19.44 1.25 9.20
C GLU A 142 -19.53 2.19 10.40
N ALA A 143 -18.57 3.10 10.57
CA ALA A 143 -18.61 4.09 11.65
C ALA A 143 -19.86 5.00 11.57
N TRP A 144 -20.32 5.34 10.36
CA TRP A 144 -21.57 6.07 10.15
C TRP A 144 -22.81 5.24 10.51
N ILE A 145 -22.85 3.95 10.11
CA ILE A 145 -23.95 3.03 10.44
C ILE A 145 -24.07 2.88 11.96
N VAL A 146 -22.97 2.62 12.65
CA VAL A 146 -22.92 2.48 14.12
C VAL A 146 -23.38 3.76 14.80
N ARG A 147 -22.92 4.93 14.34
CA ARG A 147 -23.34 6.23 14.89
C ARG A 147 -24.82 6.53 14.67
N ARG A 148 -25.37 6.16 13.51
CA ARG A 148 -26.78 6.39 13.16
C ARG A 148 -27.72 5.38 13.81
N GLY A 149 -27.22 4.19 14.16
CA GLY A 149 -28.00 3.08 14.70
C GLY A 149 -28.95 2.43 13.69
N ALA A 150 -28.82 2.75 12.39
CA ALA A 150 -29.68 2.24 11.34
C ALA A 150 -28.88 1.94 10.07
N PRO A 151 -29.21 0.85 9.34
CA PRO A 151 -28.49 0.47 8.15
C PRO A 151 -28.71 1.42 6.96
N ILE A 152 -27.72 1.33 6.07
CA ILE A 152 -27.61 1.83 4.70
C ILE A 152 -28.64 1.40 3.67
N ASP A 153 -29.90 1.87 3.64
CA ASP A 153 -30.78 1.48 2.51
C ASP A 153 -30.50 2.34 1.26
N LEU A 154 -29.87 1.71 0.26
CA LEU A 154 -29.61 2.28 -1.07
C LEU A 154 -30.64 1.76 -2.08
N GLY A 155 -31.92 2.07 -1.86
CA GLY A 155 -33.00 1.75 -2.80
C GLY A 155 -33.21 0.24 -2.99
N GLY A 156 -33.13 -0.54 -1.90
CA GLY A 156 -33.33 -1.99 -1.88
C GLY A 156 -32.07 -2.79 -1.54
N LEU A 157 -30.88 -2.18 -1.61
CA LEU A 157 -29.64 -2.76 -1.10
C LEU A 157 -29.41 -2.29 0.34
N VAL A 158 -29.67 -3.16 1.32
CA VAL A 158 -29.40 -2.88 2.73
C VAL A 158 -27.92 -3.10 3.03
N VAL A 159 -27.16 -2.00 3.15
CA VAL A 159 -25.76 -2.03 3.56
C VAL A 159 -25.69 -2.16 5.08
N ASN A 160 -25.37 -3.37 5.52
CA ASN A 160 -25.11 -3.73 6.92
C ASN A 160 -23.60 -3.81 7.19
N SER A 161 -23.21 -3.66 8.46
CA SER A 161 -21.81 -3.81 8.90
C SER A 161 -21.22 -5.17 8.50
N GLU A 162 -22.01 -6.24 8.57
CA GLU A 162 -21.58 -7.58 8.16
C GLU A 162 -21.22 -7.67 6.67
N LEU A 163 -22.01 -7.04 5.80
CA LEU A 163 -21.74 -7.04 4.36
C LEU A 163 -20.47 -6.26 4.04
N LEU A 164 -20.28 -5.10 4.67
CA LEU A 164 -19.07 -4.29 4.54
C LEU A 164 -17.83 -5.06 5.00
N HIS A 165 -17.92 -5.72 6.14
CA HIS A 165 -16.80 -6.48 6.68
C HIS A 165 -16.44 -7.68 5.79
N ARG A 166 -17.45 -8.43 5.31
CA ARG A 166 -17.22 -9.54 4.37
C ARG A 166 -16.60 -9.08 3.05
N SER A 167 -17.12 -8.00 2.47
CA SER A 167 -16.59 -7.47 1.21
C SER A 167 -15.18 -6.90 1.39
N GLY A 168 -14.91 -6.23 2.51
CA GLY A 168 -13.59 -5.72 2.86
C GLY A 168 -12.56 -6.84 3.03
N TRP A 169 -12.92 -7.92 3.73
CA TRP A 169 -12.04 -9.08 3.91
C TRP A 169 -11.69 -9.73 2.57
N TRP A 170 -12.67 -9.95 1.68
CA TRP A 170 -12.41 -10.47 0.33
C TRP A 170 -11.56 -9.52 -0.52
N ALA A 171 -11.74 -8.21 -0.39
CA ALA A 171 -10.89 -7.23 -1.07
C ALA A 171 -9.43 -7.36 -0.59
N MET A 172 -9.20 -7.51 0.72
CA MET A 172 -7.87 -7.72 1.30
C MET A 172 -7.24 -9.05 0.83
N VAL A 173 -8.02 -10.13 0.71
CA VAL A 173 -7.57 -11.40 0.11
C VAL A 173 -7.10 -11.20 -1.33
N ILE A 174 -7.88 -10.51 -2.15
CA ILE A 174 -7.55 -10.24 -3.56
C ILE A 174 -6.26 -9.42 -3.64
N MET A 175 -6.12 -8.38 -2.81
CA MET A 175 -4.89 -7.60 -2.71
C MET A 175 -3.69 -8.45 -2.35
N ALA A 176 -3.80 -9.33 -1.35
CA ALA A 176 -2.73 -10.23 -0.95
C ALA A 176 -2.36 -11.21 -2.08
N ALA A 177 -3.36 -11.78 -2.76
CA ALA A 177 -3.16 -12.70 -3.89
C ALA A 177 -2.43 -12.01 -5.05
N VAL A 178 -2.89 -10.82 -5.49
CA VAL A 178 -2.24 -10.04 -6.56
C VAL A 178 -0.80 -9.67 -6.16
N THR A 179 -0.59 -9.32 -4.89
CA THR A 179 0.73 -8.99 -4.37
C THR A 179 1.65 -10.21 -4.44
N GLY A 180 1.19 -11.36 -3.95
CA GLY A 180 1.92 -12.63 -3.99
C GLY A 180 2.27 -13.07 -5.40
N LEU A 181 1.31 -13.02 -6.34
CA LEU A 181 1.52 -13.33 -7.76
C LEU A 181 2.60 -12.43 -8.38
N SER A 182 2.61 -11.14 -8.03
CA SER A 182 3.66 -10.23 -8.47
C SER A 182 5.04 -10.62 -7.90
N GLY A 183 5.11 -11.12 -6.67
CA GLY A 183 6.34 -11.66 -6.09
C GLY A 183 6.86 -12.86 -6.88
N VAL A 184 5.98 -13.78 -7.25
CA VAL A 184 6.33 -14.97 -8.06
C VAL A 184 6.87 -14.56 -9.44
N ASP A 185 6.23 -13.63 -10.13
CA ASP A 185 6.72 -13.11 -11.42
C ASP A 185 8.13 -12.50 -11.32
N TYR A 186 8.38 -11.73 -10.24
CA TYR A 186 9.71 -11.18 -9.97
C TYR A 186 10.76 -12.27 -9.77
N ILE A 187 10.45 -13.31 -9.00
CA ILE A 187 11.35 -14.45 -8.78
C ILE A 187 11.60 -15.20 -10.09
N ILE A 188 10.56 -15.46 -10.88
CA ILE A 188 10.66 -16.21 -12.14
C ILE A 188 11.61 -15.53 -13.10
N GLY A 189 11.50 -14.22 -13.33
CA GLY A 189 12.45 -13.59 -14.23
C GLY A 189 13.73 -13.09 -13.56
N ALA A 190 13.87 -13.21 -12.24
CA ALA A 190 15.17 -13.24 -11.57
C ALA A 190 15.90 -14.58 -11.76
N ARG A 191 15.24 -15.65 -12.27
CA ARG A 191 15.89 -16.96 -12.51
C ARG A 191 17.11 -16.88 -13.43
N GLN A 192 17.12 -15.97 -14.40
CA GLN A 192 18.29 -15.77 -15.28
C GLN A 192 19.49 -15.19 -14.52
N VAL A 193 19.22 -14.33 -13.52
CA VAL A 193 20.23 -13.76 -12.62
C VAL A 193 20.72 -14.85 -11.67
N LEU A 194 19.80 -15.55 -11.00
CA LEU A 194 20.10 -16.65 -10.08
C LEU A 194 20.85 -17.82 -10.75
N ARG A 195 20.63 -18.07 -12.05
CA ARG A 195 21.40 -19.07 -12.82
C ARG A 195 22.85 -18.66 -13.07
N LYS A 196 23.14 -17.36 -13.25
CA LYS A 196 24.53 -16.87 -13.38
C LYS A 196 25.29 -16.85 -12.05
N LEU A 197 24.55 -16.88 -10.94
CA LEU A 197 25.08 -16.94 -9.57
C LEU A 197 25.34 -18.36 -9.07
N ARG A 198 24.81 -19.39 -9.75
CA ARG A 198 25.25 -20.76 -9.53
C ARG A 198 26.61 -20.93 -10.19
N LEU A 199 27.66 -20.74 -9.39
CA LEU A 199 28.92 -21.47 -9.51
C LEU A 199 28.62 -22.98 -9.60
#